data_AF-A0AAD6XN89-F1
#
_entry.id   AF-A0AAD6XN89-F1
#
_cell.length_a   1.000
_cell.length_b   1.000
_cell.length_c   1.000
_cell.angle_alpha   90.00
_cell.angle_beta   90.00
_cell.angle_gamma   90.00
#
_symmetry.space_group_name_H-M   'P 1'
#
loop_
_entity.id
_entity.type
_entity.pdbx_description
1 polymer ?
#
loop_
_entity_poly.entity_id
_entity_poly.type
_entity_poly.pdbx_seq_one_letter_code
_entity_poly.pdbx_strand_id
1 'polypeptide(L)'
;MVIPINFPLPSTSAEKLPPALTMISHSELVLIELQGALEVECTSDRERDGRLIGRLYIDEAAKKPTLTIGHHLLEGKVAVLPKPLAVLRRVATNDPDAMDCDTEERGQAKVEVAWDAIALVKRKIVFSKRPMPIVGKML
;
A
#
# COMPACT_ATOMS: atom_id res chain seq x y z
N MET A 1 17.13 -4.48 21.68
CA MET A 1 16.69 -5.33 20.56
C MET A 1 16.87 -4.50 19.30
N VAL A 2 17.74 -4.93 18.37
CA VAL A 2 17.99 -4.24 17.10
C VAL A 2 17.20 -5.00 16.03
N ILE A 3 16.36 -4.29 15.27
CA ILE A 3 15.58 -4.89 14.17
C ILE A 3 16.33 -4.56 12.87
N PRO A 4 16.79 -5.56 12.10
CA PRO A 4 17.48 -5.32 10.85
C PRO A 4 16.51 -4.78 9.79
N ILE A 5 16.90 -3.70 9.12
CA ILE A 5 16.18 -3.12 7.98
C ILE A 5 17.13 -3.10 6.79
N ASN A 6 16.79 -3.86 5.75
CA ASN A 6 17.55 -3.93 4.52
C ASN A 6 17.09 -2.82 3.56
N PHE A 7 18.03 -2.08 2.99
CA PHE A 7 17.77 -1.16 1.88
C PHE A 7 18.39 -1.80 0.63
N PRO A 8 17.59 -2.23 -0.36
CA PRO A 8 18.14 -2.80 -1.58
C PRO A 8 18.99 -1.74 -2.28
N LEU A 9 20.20 -2.12 -2.70
CA LEU A 9 20.99 -1.28 -3.60
C LEU A 9 20.22 -1.11 -4.91
N PRO A 10 20.32 0.04 -5.60
CA PRO A 10 19.68 0.26 -6.89
C PRO A 10 20.28 -0.69 -7.93
N SER A 11 19.77 -1.91 -7.99
CA SER A 11 20.08 -2.88 -9.04
C SER A 11 19.22 -2.58 -10.27
N THR A 12 19.80 -2.82 -11.45
CA THR A 12 19.25 -2.47 -12.77
C THR A 12 17.90 -3.12 -13.13
N SER A 13 17.38 -4.02 -12.29
CA SER A 13 16.04 -4.61 -12.44
C SER A 13 15.11 -4.01 -11.41
N ALA A 14 14.19 -3.13 -11.84
CA ALA A 14 13.11 -2.63 -11.01
C ALA A 14 12.33 -3.81 -10.41
N GLU A 15 12.55 -4.10 -9.12
CA GLU A 15 11.73 -5.08 -8.41
C GLU A 15 10.27 -4.66 -8.55
N LYS A 16 9.48 -5.55 -9.15
CA LYS A 16 8.06 -5.31 -9.38
C LYS A 16 7.40 -5.10 -8.02
N LEU A 17 6.86 -3.91 -7.80
CA LEU A 17 6.14 -3.61 -6.56
C LEU A 17 5.06 -4.69 -6.33
N PRO A 18 4.80 -5.07 -5.07
CA PRO A 18 3.69 -5.94 -4.71
C PRO A 18 2.38 -5.44 -5.37
N PRO A 19 1.45 -6.33 -5.74
CA PRO A 19 0.22 -5.94 -6.45
C PRO A 19 -0.62 -4.86 -5.76
N ALA A 20 -0.53 -4.75 -4.44
CA ALA A 20 -1.22 -3.74 -3.64
C ALA A 20 -0.61 -2.33 -3.75
N LEU A 21 0.59 -2.22 -4.33
CA LEU A 21 1.34 -0.99 -4.47
C LEU A 21 1.48 -0.65 -5.96
N THR A 22 1.12 0.58 -6.32
CA THR A 22 1.27 1.08 -7.68
C THR A 22 2.02 2.41 -7.66
N MET A 23 2.68 2.72 -8.77
CA MET A 23 3.35 4.00 -8.97
C MET A 23 2.48 4.90 -9.82
N ILE A 24 2.48 6.20 -9.53
CA ILE A 24 1.85 7.19 -10.39
C ILE A 24 2.90 7.82 -11.32
N SER A 25 2.54 7.99 -12.59
CA SER A 25 3.32 8.64 -13.67
C SER A 25 4.83 8.31 -13.66
N HIS A 26 5.65 9.09 -12.95
CA HIS A 26 7.12 9.01 -12.92
C HIS A 26 7.71 7.98 -11.95
N SER A 27 7.09 6.82 -11.76
CA SER A 27 7.57 5.79 -10.83
C SER A 27 7.63 6.24 -9.35
N GLU A 28 6.79 7.21 -8.95
CA GLU A 28 6.68 7.64 -7.56
C GLU A 28 5.54 6.87 -6.86
N LEU A 29 5.83 6.27 -5.70
CA LEU A 29 4.82 5.69 -4.81
C LEU A 29 4.17 6.82 -3.98
N VAL A 30 2.85 6.88 -4.02
CA VAL A 30 2.07 7.92 -3.33
C VAL A 30 1.05 7.28 -2.40
N LEU A 31 0.93 7.84 -1.20
CA LEU A 31 -0.08 7.43 -0.24
C LEU A 31 -1.44 8.04 -0.60
N ILE A 32 -2.47 7.22 -0.68
CA ILE A 32 -3.86 7.69 -0.77
C ILE A 32 -4.45 7.71 0.64
N GLU A 33 -4.91 8.88 1.07
CA GLU A 33 -5.49 9.10 2.40
C GLU A 33 -6.94 9.55 2.26
N LEU A 34 -7.85 8.77 2.87
CA LEU A 34 -9.28 9.01 2.87
C LEU A 34 -9.72 9.37 4.30
N GLN A 35 -10.43 10.49 4.46
CA GLN A 35 -11.04 10.83 5.74
C GLN A 35 -12.40 10.11 5.87
N GLY A 36 -12.40 8.95 6.52
CA GLY A 36 -13.59 8.13 6.74
C GLY A 36 -13.24 6.64 6.77
N ALA A 37 -14.26 5.80 6.70
CA ALA A 37 -14.12 4.36 6.52
C ALA A 37 -14.55 3.97 5.10
N LEU A 38 -13.80 3.07 4.47
CA LEU A 38 -14.22 2.43 3.24
C LEU A 38 -14.96 1.13 3.60
N GLU A 39 -16.27 1.17 3.46
CA GLU A 39 -17.11 -0.01 3.65
C GLU A 39 -17.11 -0.86 2.37
N VAL A 40 -16.68 -2.11 2.50
CA VAL A 40 -16.68 -3.08 1.40
C VAL A 40 -17.39 -4.33 1.89
N GLU A 41 -18.51 -4.68 1.25
CA GLU A 41 -19.22 -5.92 1.50
C GLU A 41 -18.38 -7.11 1.01
N CYS A 42 -17.80 -7.85 1.95
CA CYS A 42 -16.99 -9.04 1.69
C CYS A 42 -17.29 -10.09 2.76
N THR A 43 -17.36 -11.36 2.35
CA THR A 43 -17.60 -12.49 3.27
C THR A 43 -16.31 -12.98 3.91
N SER A 44 -15.16 -12.71 3.28
CA SER A 44 -13.82 -13.04 3.77
C SER A 44 -12.79 -11.99 3.33
N ASP A 45 -11.66 -11.86 4.04
CA ASP A 45 -10.64 -10.85 3.73
C ASP A 45 -9.99 -11.04 2.36
N ARG A 46 -9.89 -12.28 1.88
CA ARG A 46 -9.30 -12.61 0.56
C ARG A 46 -10.17 -12.15 -0.61
N GLU A 47 -11.46 -11.91 -0.40
CA GLU A 47 -12.34 -11.42 -1.46
C GLU A 47 -12.04 -9.98 -1.87
N ARG A 48 -11.32 -9.23 -1.04
CA ARG A 48 -10.97 -7.82 -1.29
C ARG A 48 -9.91 -7.67 -2.38
N ASP A 49 -9.07 -8.69 -2.57
CA ASP A 49 -7.94 -8.62 -3.48
C ASP A 49 -8.39 -8.53 -4.94
N GLY A 50 -7.82 -7.57 -5.69
CA GLY A 50 -8.11 -7.37 -7.11
C GLY A 50 -9.48 -6.77 -7.43
N ARG A 51 -10.31 -6.43 -6.42
CA ARG A 51 -11.61 -5.79 -6.63
C ARG A 51 -11.45 -4.32 -7.02
N LEU A 52 -12.24 -3.88 -7.99
CA LEU A 52 -12.32 -2.46 -8.34
C LEU A 52 -13.12 -1.71 -7.28
N ILE A 53 -12.43 -0.90 -6.47
CA ILE A 53 -13.06 -0.03 -5.45
C ILE A 53 -13.55 1.28 -6.09
N GLY A 54 -12.78 1.83 -7.04
CA GLY A 54 -13.06 3.14 -7.60
C GLY A 54 -12.08 3.55 -8.70
N ARG A 55 -12.28 4.76 -9.21
CA ARG A 55 -11.46 5.36 -10.27
C ARG A 55 -10.80 6.63 -9.75
N LEU A 56 -9.47 6.60 -9.68
CA LEU A 56 -8.66 7.79 -9.39
C LEU A 56 -8.32 8.50 -10.71
N TYR A 57 -8.63 9.78 -10.80
CA TYR A 57 -8.23 10.65 -11.87
C TYR A 57 -7.30 11.73 -11.33
N ILE A 58 -6.18 11.94 -12.02
CA ILE A 58 -5.20 12.96 -11.67
C ILE A 58 -5.04 13.85 -12.89
N ASP A 59 -5.57 15.06 -12.82
CA ASP A 59 -5.34 16.07 -13.83
C ASP A 59 -3.94 16.69 -13.61
N GLU A 60 -3.01 16.38 -14.52
CA GLU A 60 -1.64 16.92 -14.49
C GLU A 60 -1.61 18.45 -14.61
N ALA A 61 -2.61 19.05 -15.26
CA ALA A 61 -2.72 20.51 -15.41
C ALA A 61 -3.39 21.17 -14.19
N ALA A 62 -4.45 20.57 -13.64
CA ALA A 62 -5.24 21.19 -12.58
C ALA A 62 -4.75 20.87 -11.15
N LYS A 63 -3.80 19.93 -10.96
CA LYS A 63 -3.31 19.46 -9.64
C LYS A 63 -4.40 19.02 -8.66
N LYS A 64 -5.61 18.77 -9.15
CA LYS A 64 -6.80 18.41 -8.36
C LYS A 64 -7.14 16.94 -8.64
N PRO A 65 -6.66 16.01 -7.81
CA PRO A 65 -7.04 14.61 -7.93
C PRO A 65 -8.50 14.43 -7.56
N THR A 66 -9.22 13.62 -8.32
CA THR A 66 -10.60 13.21 -8.03
C THR A 66 -10.67 11.70 -7.92
N LEU A 67 -11.44 11.20 -6.95
CA LEU A 67 -11.64 9.78 -6.73
C LEU A 67 -13.13 9.48 -6.74
N THR A 68 -13.53 8.58 -7.63
CA THR A 68 -14.91 8.11 -7.73
C THR A 68 -15.02 6.73 -7.12
N ILE A 69 -15.86 6.57 -6.11
CA ILE A 69 -16.18 5.29 -5.44
C ILE A 69 -17.69 5.12 -5.46
N GLY A 70 -18.20 4.13 -6.23
CA GLY A 70 -19.64 4.00 -6.44
C GLY A 70 -20.27 5.30 -6.97
N HIS A 71 -21.25 5.85 -6.24
CA HIS A 71 -21.92 7.12 -6.54
C HIS A 71 -21.28 8.35 -5.86
N HIS A 72 -20.13 8.17 -5.22
CA HIS A 72 -19.43 9.23 -4.50
C HIS A 72 -18.27 9.78 -5.32
N LEU A 73 -18.21 11.11 -5.41
CA LEU A 73 -17.08 11.87 -5.93
C LEU A 73 -16.34 12.54 -4.77
N LEU A 74 -15.07 12.19 -4.60
CA LEU A 74 -14.19 12.82 -3.64
C LEU A 74 -13.21 13.73 -4.38
N GLU A 75 -13.17 15.00 -3.99
CA GLU A 75 -12.13 15.92 -4.41
C GLU A 75 -10.98 15.89 -3.42
N GLY A 76 -9.79 15.64 -3.94
CA GLY A 76 -8.57 15.58 -3.15
C GLY A 76 -7.59 16.70 -3.50
N LYS A 77 -6.44 16.63 -2.84
CA LYS A 77 -5.26 17.45 -3.13
C LYS A 77 -3.99 16.62 -2.99
N VAL A 78 -2.98 16.93 -3.79
CA VAL A 78 -1.63 16.39 -3.60
C VAL A 78 -0.90 17.24 -2.55
N ALA A 79 -0.34 16.60 -1.53
CA ALA A 79 0.42 17.24 -0.47
C ALA A 79 1.78 16.56 -0.30
N VAL A 80 2.82 17.36 -0.08
CA VAL A 80 4.15 16.85 0.30
C VAL A 80 4.13 16.45 1.77
N LEU A 81 4.69 15.28 2.08
CA LEU A 81 4.83 14.82 3.46
C LEU A 81 6.01 15.57 4.11
N PRO A 82 5.83 16.20 5.28
CA PRO A 82 6.92 16.87 5.98
C PRO A 82 7.99 15.87 6.47
N LYS A 83 7.58 14.61 6.70
CA LYS A 83 8.46 13.48 7.00
C LYS A 83 8.14 12.36 6.01
N PRO A 84 9.07 11.98 5.13
CA PRO A 84 8.89 10.84 4.23
C PRO A 84 8.61 9.56 5.01
N LEU A 85 7.80 8.67 4.45
CA LEU A 85 7.47 7.37 5.04
C LEU A 85 8.16 6.26 4.26
N ALA A 86 8.83 5.34 4.96
CA ALA A 86 9.35 4.13 4.35
C ALA A 86 8.26 3.05 4.34
N VAL A 87 8.08 2.39 3.20
CA VAL A 87 7.25 1.19 3.10
C VAL A 87 8.15 0.00 3.41
N LEU A 88 7.81 -0.73 4.46
CA LEU A 88 8.56 -1.89 4.92
C LEU A 88 7.79 -3.17 4.61
N ARG A 89 8.46 -4.14 4.02
CA ARG A 89 7.97 -5.50 3.82
C ARG A 89 8.60 -6.40 4.86
N ARG A 90 7.78 -7.14 5.62
CA ARG A 90 8.30 -8.13 6.57
C ARG A 90 8.88 -9.31 5.81
N VAL A 91 10.11 -9.69 6.13
CA VAL A 91 10.74 -10.92 5.67
C VAL A 91 10.83 -11.84 6.88
N ALA A 92 10.04 -12.92 6.87
CA ALA A 92 10.19 -13.98 7.84
C ALA A 92 11.00 -15.09 7.17
N THR A 93 12.24 -15.29 7.61
CA THR A 93 13.01 -16.49 7.28
C THR A 93 12.47 -17.64 8.13
N ASN A 94 11.39 -18.26 7.68
CA ASN A 94 11.13 -19.63 8.10
C ASN A 94 12.00 -20.49 7.19
N ASP A 95 13.10 -21.01 7.72
CA ASP A 95 13.89 -22.03 7.04
C ASP A 95 13.02 -23.31 6.93
N PRO A 96 12.53 -23.69 5.73
CA PRO A 96 11.71 -24.88 5.58
C PRO A 96 12.56 -26.16 5.47
N ASP A 97 13.90 -26.05 5.46
CA ASP A 97 14.84 -27.17 5.32
C ASP A 97 15.50 -27.61 6.64
N ALA A 98 14.98 -27.16 7.79
CA ALA A 98 15.29 -27.80 9.07
C ALA A 98 14.58 -29.17 9.14
N MET A 99 15.21 -30.14 8.50
CA MET A 99 14.86 -31.54 8.44
C MET A 99 14.43 -32.10 9.80
N ASP A 100 13.28 -32.75 9.76
CA ASP A 100 12.79 -33.81 10.63
C ASP A 100 13.91 -34.51 11.43
N CYS A 101 14.03 -34.15 12.71
CA CYS A 101 14.80 -34.88 13.69
C CYS A 101 13.96 -34.92 14.96
N ASP A 102 13.20 -35.99 15.13
CA ASP A 102 12.51 -36.35 16.37
C ASP A 102 13.41 -36.09 17.59
N THR A 103 13.13 -35.06 18.38
CA THR A 103 13.44 -35.01 19.82
C THR A 103 12.61 -33.92 20.49
N GLU A 104 11.73 -34.36 21.38
CA GLU A 104 10.91 -33.60 22.31
C GLU A 104 11.76 -32.71 23.25
N GLU A 105 12.24 -31.54 22.82
CA GLU A 105 12.64 -30.45 23.72
C GLU A 105 12.24 -29.08 23.18
N ARG A 106 11.43 -28.38 23.97
CA ARG A 106 10.70 -27.14 23.66
C ARG A 106 11.63 -25.92 23.62
N GLY A 107 12.49 -25.85 22.61
CA GLY A 107 13.23 -24.63 22.24
C GLY A 107 12.41 -23.77 21.28
N GLN A 108 11.97 -22.59 21.70
CA GLN A 108 11.32 -21.62 20.82
C GLN A 108 12.28 -21.26 19.68
N ALA A 109 12.02 -21.74 18.46
CA ALA A 109 12.71 -21.29 17.27
C ALA A 109 12.60 -19.76 17.20
N LYS A 110 13.73 -19.05 17.38
CA LYS A 110 13.78 -17.60 17.27
C LYS A 110 13.49 -17.24 15.82
N VAL A 111 12.25 -16.83 15.54
CA VAL A 111 11.92 -16.19 14.28
C VAL A 111 12.70 -14.88 14.22
N GLU A 112 13.78 -14.86 13.45
CA GLU A 112 14.48 -13.62 13.14
C GLU A 112 13.60 -12.80 12.19
N VAL A 113 12.96 -11.77 12.76
CA VAL A 113 12.11 -10.86 12.00
C VAL A 113 13.00 -9.82 11.34
N ALA A 114 13.13 -9.88 10.02
CA ALA A 114 13.80 -8.87 9.21
C ALA A 114 12.77 -8.05 8.40
N TRP A 115 13.19 -6.88 7.94
CA TRP A 115 12.36 -6.01 7.11
C TRP A 115 13.14 -5.48 5.90
N ASP A 116 12.50 -5.44 4.75
CA ASP A 116 13.02 -4.77 3.56
C ASP A 116 12.32 -3.42 3.37
N ALA A 117 13.09 -2.36 3.19
CA ALA A 117 12.57 -1.07 2.75
C ALA A 117 12.35 -1.09 1.23
N ILE A 118 11.10 -1.21 0.80
CA ILE A 118 10.74 -1.39 -0.61
C ILE A 118 10.42 -0.08 -1.35
N ALA A 119 10.03 0.97 -0.62
CA ALA A 119 9.73 2.27 -1.21
C ALA A 119 9.84 3.41 -0.20
N LEU A 120 10.04 4.64 -0.70
CA LEU A 120 10.00 5.87 0.09
C LEU A 120 8.89 6.79 -0.43
N VAL A 121 7.88 7.02 0.41
CA VAL A 121 6.73 7.88 0.12
C VAL A 121 7.04 9.30 0.56
N LYS A 122 7.08 10.23 -0.40
CA LYS A 122 7.34 11.67 -0.14
C LYS A 122 6.09 12.54 -0.27
N ARG A 123 5.04 12.02 -0.91
CA ARG A 123 3.80 12.75 -1.19
C ARG A 123 2.61 11.88 -0.88
N LYS A 124 1.49 12.53 -0.58
CA LYS A 124 0.19 11.89 -0.39
C LYS A 124 -0.90 12.62 -1.19
N ILE A 125 -1.90 11.87 -1.63
CA ILE A 125 -3.16 12.41 -2.13
C ILE A 125 -4.17 12.31 -0.98
N VAL A 126 -4.66 13.46 -0.53
CA VAL A 126 -5.60 13.54 0.61
C VAL A 126 -6.99 13.90 0.11
N PHE A 127 -7.97 13.08 0.47
CA PHE A 127 -9.40 13.33 0.29
C PHE A 127 -10.04 13.62 1.65
N SER A 128 -10.01 14.89 2.08
CA SER A 128 -10.50 15.33 3.41
C SER A 128 -11.88 15.97 3.38
N LYS A 129 -12.48 16.12 2.20
CA LYS A 129 -13.82 16.71 2.06
C LYS A 129 -14.89 15.60 2.12
N ARG A 130 -16.11 15.99 2.49
CA ARG A 130 -17.26 15.07 2.42
C ARG A 130 -17.48 14.61 0.98
N PRO A 131 -17.77 13.32 0.75
CA PRO A 131 -18.05 12.82 -0.58
C PRO A 131 -19.29 13.50 -1.18
N MET A 132 -19.19 13.93 -2.43
CA MET A 132 -20.29 14.55 -3.18
C MET A 132 -21.05 13.46 -3.96
N PRO A 133 -22.38 13.47 -3.98
CA PRO A 133 -23.13 12.57 -4.84
C PRO A 133 -22.91 12.94 -6.31
N ILE A 134 -22.73 11.94 -7.16
CA ILE A 134 -22.68 12.14 -8.61
C ILE A 134 -24.12 12.27 -9.12
N VAL A 135 -24.57 13.51 -9.32
CA VAL A 135 -25.91 13.80 -9.85
C VAL A 135 -25.83 13.88 -11.37
N GLY A 136 -26.36 12.87 -12.06
CA GLY A 136 -26.65 12.95 -13.50
C GLY A 136 -25.44 12.84 -14.43
N LYS A 137 -24.95 11.61 -14.63
CA LYS A 137 -24.72 11.02 -15.95
C LYS A 137 -24.48 9.52 -15.74
N MET A 138 -25.53 8.73 -16.00
CA MET A 138 -25.33 7.35 -16.45
C MET A 138 -24.39 7.41 -17.65
N LEU A 139 -23.28 6.68 -17.58
CA LEU A 139 -22.64 6.17 -18.79
C LEU A 139 -23.46 4.97 -19.28
#